data_AF-A0A383CGZ5-F1
#
_entry.id   AF-A0A383CGZ5-F1
#
_cell.length_a   1.000
_cell.length_b   1.000
_cell.length_c   1.000
_cell.angle_alpha   90.00
_cell.angle_beta   90.00
_cell.angle_gamma   90.00
#
_symmetry.space_group_name_H-M   'P 1'
#
loop_
_entity.id
_entity.type
_entity.pdbx_description
1 polymer ?
#
loop_
_entity_poly.entity_id
_entity_poly.type
_entity_poly.pdbx_seq_one_letter_code
_entity_poly.pdbx_strand_id
1 'polypeptide(L)'
;MIIPFTSSSLECFLTCPRGLEEITSQDISPHCQNAAPESGGAAFTGDLQTLYNINLYSRTGMYALVKLCDFTAQNQKELYYQIADYPWYEWINHDDTFSIRSRIFSNYFPDPNFVTLKVKDAIVDRIRQKTKRRPDVDKDNPRYSIFVFIHGEKVSVFLNSSGLSLSKRGYRQKIHKAAINEALGAGLILLSGWKSSKPFYDPMCGSGTLPIEAAMIGRNIPAGNYRKG
;
A
#
# COMPACT_ATOMS: atom_id res chain seq x y z
N MET A 1 -0.65 -17.82 17.44
CA MET A 1 0.01 -16.64 16.87
C MET A 1 -0.95 -16.07 15.86
N ILE A 2 -1.67 -15.01 16.19
CA ILE A 2 -2.59 -14.35 15.24
C ILE A 2 -1.71 -13.55 14.30
N ILE A 3 -1.26 -14.19 13.23
CA ILE A 3 -0.65 -13.48 12.12
C ILE A 3 -1.82 -12.84 11.36
N PRO A 4 -1.78 -11.55 11.00
CA PRO A 4 -2.89 -10.89 10.29
C PRO A 4 -3.25 -11.53 8.93
N PHE A 5 -2.52 -12.57 8.51
CA PHE A 5 -2.68 -13.29 7.24
C PHE A 5 -3.35 -14.67 7.38
N THR A 6 -3.77 -15.11 8.58
CA THR A 6 -4.32 -16.46 8.78
C THR A 6 -5.83 -16.57 8.56
N SER A 7 -6.53 -15.48 8.28
CA SER A 7 -7.97 -15.50 8.03
C SER A 7 -8.27 -16.02 6.62
N SER A 8 -9.36 -16.80 6.48
CA SER A 8 -9.82 -17.34 5.19
C SER A 8 -10.23 -16.26 4.18
N SER A 9 -10.55 -15.05 4.67
CA SER A 9 -10.83 -13.87 3.87
C SER A 9 -10.28 -12.63 4.58
N LEU A 10 -9.51 -11.83 3.85
CA LEU A 10 -8.83 -10.61 4.29
C LEU A 10 -9.49 -9.41 3.63
N GLU A 11 -9.79 -8.38 4.42
CA GLU A 11 -10.13 -7.05 3.90
C GLU A 11 -8.85 -6.34 3.50
N CYS A 12 -8.78 -5.91 2.23
CA CYS A 12 -7.56 -5.36 1.65
C CYS A 12 -7.83 -4.06 0.91
N PHE A 13 -6.77 -3.27 0.74
CA PHE A 13 -6.79 -2.02 0.00
C PHE A 13 -5.54 -1.89 -0.86
N LEU A 14 -5.71 -1.60 -2.15
CA LEU A 14 -4.61 -1.31 -3.06
C LEU A 14 -4.54 0.19 -3.30
N THR A 15 -3.51 0.85 -2.78
CA THR A 15 -3.29 2.28 -3.07
C THR A 15 -2.92 2.50 -4.54
N CYS A 16 -3.35 3.60 -5.15
CA CYS A 16 -3.01 3.97 -6.52
C CYS A 16 -2.77 5.49 -6.67
N PRO A 17 -2.20 5.95 -7.80
CA PRO A 17 -2.23 7.37 -8.16
C PRO A 17 -3.68 7.88 -8.22
N ARG A 18 -3.91 9.11 -7.75
CA ARG A 18 -5.24 9.74 -7.77
C ARG A 18 -5.78 9.85 -9.20
N GLY A 19 -7.05 9.57 -9.40
CA GLY A 19 -7.72 9.53 -10.71
C GLY A 19 -7.65 8.17 -11.41
N LEU A 20 -6.91 7.19 -10.86
CA LEU A 20 -6.82 5.83 -11.39
C LEU A 20 -7.62 4.80 -10.58
N GLU A 21 -8.46 5.23 -9.65
CA GLU A 21 -9.22 4.34 -8.75
C GLU A 21 -10.02 3.30 -9.55
N GLU A 22 -10.77 3.76 -10.55
CA GLU A 22 -11.61 2.91 -11.43
C GLU A 22 -10.77 1.95 -12.28
N ILE A 23 -9.66 2.44 -12.85
CA ILE A 23 -8.77 1.58 -13.64
C ILE A 23 -8.06 0.56 -12.75
N THR A 24 -7.77 0.93 -11.51
CA THR A 24 -7.13 0.04 -10.55
C THR A 24 -8.06 -1.05 -10.09
N SER A 25 -9.33 -0.76 -9.80
CA SER A 25 -10.31 -1.80 -9.49
C SER A 25 -10.50 -2.78 -10.65
N GLN A 26 -10.51 -2.27 -11.89
CA GLN A 26 -10.57 -3.10 -13.09
C GLN A 26 -9.29 -3.95 -13.29
N ASP A 27 -8.11 -3.38 -13.12
CA ASP A 27 -6.79 -4.05 -13.23
C ASP A 27 -6.69 -5.25 -12.28
N ILE A 28 -7.20 -5.11 -11.06
CA ILE A 28 -7.11 -6.18 -10.05
C ILE A 28 -8.28 -7.16 -10.04
N SER A 29 -9.42 -6.80 -10.64
CA SER A 29 -10.64 -7.63 -10.61
C SER A 29 -10.44 -9.10 -11.04
N PRO A 30 -9.54 -9.47 -11.97
CA PRO A 30 -9.30 -10.87 -12.32
C PRO A 30 -8.58 -11.67 -11.22
N HIS A 31 -8.04 -10.99 -10.21
CA HIS A 31 -7.14 -11.55 -9.21
C HIS A 31 -7.71 -11.53 -7.79
N CYS A 32 -8.88 -10.92 -7.56
CA CYS A 32 -9.49 -10.76 -6.24
C CYS A 32 -11.03 -10.75 -6.31
N GLN A 33 -11.67 -10.61 -5.14
CA GLN A 33 -13.12 -10.50 -4.99
C GLN A 33 -13.52 -9.09 -4.54
N ASN A 34 -14.71 -8.63 -4.95
CA ASN A 34 -15.28 -7.34 -4.55
C ASN A 34 -14.36 -6.14 -4.79
N ALA A 35 -13.64 -6.13 -5.91
CA ALA A 35 -12.81 -4.98 -6.31
C ALA A 35 -13.70 -3.75 -6.53
N ALA A 36 -13.51 -2.72 -5.72
CA ALA A 36 -14.30 -1.49 -5.78
C ALA A 36 -13.38 -0.26 -5.72
N PRO A 37 -13.61 0.76 -6.56
CA PRO A 37 -12.84 2.00 -6.48
C PRO A 37 -13.15 2.73 -5.16
N GLU A 38 -12.10 3.22 -4.50
CA GLU A 38 -12.20 4.01 -3.29
C GLU A 38 -11.19 5.15 -3.32
N SER A 39 -11.39 6.22 -2.54
CA SER A 39 -10.52 7.41 -2.62
C SER A 39 -9.03 7.07 -2.46
N GLY A 40 -8.25 7.24 -3.53
CA GLY A 40 -6.81 6.94 -3.56
C GLY A 40 -6.43 5.47 -3.72
N GLY A 41 -7.35 4.60 -4.15
CA GLY A 41 -7.07 3.18 -4.38
C GLY A 41 -8.28 2.37 -4.84
N ALA A 42 -8.20 1.07 -4.56
CA ALA A 42 -9.32 0.14 -4.70
C ALA A 42 -9.38 -0.78 -3.47
N ALA A 43 -10.56 -0.89 -2.86
CA ALA A 43 -10.84 -1.90 -1.85
C ALA A 43 -11.09 -3.25 -2.52
N PHE A 44 -10.69 -4.33 -1.86
CA PHE A 44 -10.94 -5.68 -2.32
C PHE A 44 -10.87 -6.68 -1.16
N THR A 45 -11.32 -7.90 -1.44
CA THR A 45 -11.30 -9.01 -0.49
C THR A 45 -10.63 -10.22 -1.13
N GLY A 46 -10.04 -11.08 -0.30
CA GLY A 46 -9.46 -12.34 -0.76
C GLY A 46 -8.59 -13.00 0.29
N ASP A 47 -7.99 -14.12 -0.09
CA ASP A 47 -7.07 -14.88 0.75
C ASP A 47 -5.60 -14.47 0.51
N LEU A 48 -4.67 -15.24 1.09
CA LEU A 48 -3.25 -15.01 0.90
C LEU A 48 -2.82 -15.18 -0.57
N GLN A 49 -3.43 -16.12 -1.31
CA GLN A 49 -3.15 -16.31 -2.74
C GLN A 49 -3.55 -15.07 -3.55
N THR A 50 -4.70 -14.47 -3.22
CA THR A 50 -5.13 -13.18 -3.78
C THR A 50 -4.07 -12.11 -3.54
N LEU A 51 -3.55 -11.96 -2.32
CA LEU A 51 -2.49 -10.98 -2.03
C LEU A 51 -1.22 -11.21 -2.85
N TYR A 52 -0.77 -12.46 -3.01
CA TYR A 52 0.36 -12.78 -3.88
C TYR A 52 0.09 -12.38 -5.33
N ASN A 53 -1.11 -12.70 -5.85
CA ASN A 53 -1.50 -12.33 -7.20
C ASN A 53 -1.53 -10.81 -7.38
N ILE A 54 -2.10 -10.06 -6.44
CA ILE A 54 -2.15 -8.59 -6.50
C ILE A 54 -0.75 -8.00 -6.53
N ASN A 55 0.16 -8.48 -5.68
CA ASN A 55 1.54 -8.02 -5.64
C ASN A 55 2.31 -8.34 -6.93
N LEU A 56 2.01 -9.46 -7.58
CA LEU A 56 2.67 -9.91 -8.80
C LEU A 56 2.11 -9.22 -10.06
N TYR A 57 0.79 -9.11 -10.16
CA TYR A 57 0.11 -8.72 -11.40
C TYR A 57 -0.30 -7.25 -11.46
N SER A 58 -0.60 -6.60 -10.33
CA SER A 58 -1.14 -5.23 -10.37
C SER A 58 -0.16 -4.23 -11.00
N ARG A 59 -0.67 -3.54 -12.02
CA ARG A 59 0.06 -2.58 -12.84
C ARG A 59 -0.15 -1.15 -12.36
N THR A 60 -1.30 -0.84 -11.80
CA THR A 60 -1.64 0.53 -11.37
C THR A 60 -1.53 0.74 -9.86
N GLY A 61 -1.36 -0.34 -9.10
CA GLY A 61 -1.17 -0.32 -7.67
C GLY A 61 0.21 0.18 -7.21
N MET A 62 0.25 0.71 -5.98
CA MET A 62 1.47 1.15 -5.29
C MET A 62 1.76 0.34 -4.03
N TYR A 63 0.75 0.04 -3.21
CA TYR A 63 0.91 -0.80 -2.01
C TYR A 63 -0.37 -1.60 -1.80
N ALA A 64 -0.24 -2.91 -1.73
CA ALA A 64 -1.31 -3.83 -1.33
C ALA A 64 -1.30 -3.95 0.21
N LEU A 65 -2.38 -3.49 0.82
CA LEU A 65 -2.52 -3.31 2.25
C LEU A 65 -3.55 -4.29 2.80
N VAL A 66 -3.26 -4.89 3.95
CA VAL A 66 -4.18 -5.77 4.69
C VAL A 66 -4.70 -5.02 5.90
N LYS A 67 -6.02 -4.94 6.06
CA LYS A 67 -6.65 -4.22 7.17
C LYS A 67 -6.39 -4.94 8.48
N LEU A 68 -5.86 -4.21 9.47
CA LEU A 68 -5.60 -4.72 10.81
C LEU A 68 -6.77 -4.41 11.75
N CYS A 69 -7.23 -3.15 11.72
CA CYS A 69 -8.37 -2.69 12.49
C CYS A 69 -8.92 -1.37 11.91
N ASP A 70 -10.14 -1.06 12.28
CA ASP A 70 -10.76 0.26 12.09
C ASP A 70 -11.54 0.66 13.34
N PHE A 71 -11.63 1.96 13.56
CA PHE A 71 -12.32 2.55 14.70
C PHE A 71 -12.59 4.04 14.42
N THR A 72 -13.35 4.67 15.31
CA THR A 72 -13.52 6.12 15.31
C THR A 72 -12.68 6.78 16.40
N ALA A 73 -12.14 7.96 16.10
CA ALA A 73 -11.46 8.79 17.08
C ALA A 73 -11.68 10.27 16.72
N GLN A 74 -12.07 11.06 17.72
CA GLN A 74 -12.32 12.50 17.58
C GLN A 74 -11.23 13.34 18.25
N ASN A 75 -10.28 12.70 18.93
CA ASN A 75 -9.13 13.38 19.51
C ASN A 75 -7.92 12.44 19.62
N GLN A 76 -6.78 13.03 19.99
CA GLN A 76 -5.50 12.35 20.09
C GLN A 76 -5.46 11.27 21.17
N LYS A 77 -6.22 11.45 22.25
CA LYS A 77 -6.28 10.51 23.38
C LYS A 77 -7.03 9.25 22.97
N GLU A 78 -8.18 9.39 22.32
CA GLU A 78 -8.94 8.28 21.74
C GLU A 78 -8.11 7.52 20.70
N LEU A 79 -7.49 8.23 19.76
CA LEU A 79 -6.60 7.62 18.78
C LEU A 79 -5.49 6.80 19.45
N TYR A 80 -4.83 7.34 20.47
CA TYR A 80 -3.77 6.64 21.19
C TYR A 80 -4.28 5.35 21.83
N TYR A 81 -5.41 5.39 22.56
CA TYR A 81 -5.91 4.20 23.24
C TYR A 81 -6.40 3.14 22.27
N GLN A 82 -7.11 3.51 21.20
CA GLN A 82 -7.58 2.58 20.19
C GLN A 82 -6.42 1.89 19.46
N ILE A 83 -5.37 2.64 19.12
CA ILE A 83 -4.14 2.05 18.57
C ILE A 83 -3.48 1.13 19.60
N ALA A 84 -3.33 1.57 20.86
CA ALA A 84 -2.67 0.78 21.90
C ALA A 84 -3.43 -0.49 22.29
N ASP A 85 -4.75 -0.57 22.06
CA ASP A 85 -5.54 -1.74 22.42
C ASP A 85 -5.22 -2.95 21.53
N TYR A 86 -4.96 -2.72 20.24
CA TYR A 86 -4.63 -3.74 19.26
C TYR A 86 -3.42 -4.61 19.71
N PRO A 87 -3.44 -5.94 19.51
CA PRO A 87 -2.44 -6.85 20.05
C PRO A 87 -1.13 -6.88 19.25
N TRP A 88 -0.47 -5.72 19.07
CA TRP A 88 0.78 -5.58 18.31
C TRP A 88 1.89 -6.55 18.73
N TYR A 89 1.95 -6.86 20.02
CA TYR A 89 2.95 -7.73 20.65
C TYR A 89 2.84 -9.21 20.24
N GLU A 90 1.75 -9.61 19.58
CA GLU A 90 1.58 -11.00 19.12
C GLU A 90 2.39 -11.32 17.86
N TRP A 91 2.82 -10.31 17.11
CA TRP A 91 3.50 -10.50 15.82
C TRP A 91 4.63 -9.50 15.52
N ILE A 92 4.72 -8.38 16.25
CA ILE A 92 5.89 -7.50 16.22
C ILE A 92 6.80 -7.88 17.39
N ASN A 93 7.94 -8.50 17.08
CA ASN A 93 8.96 -8.80 18.08
C ASN A 93 9.81 -7.56 18.40
N HIS A 94 10.52 -7.59 19.51
CA HIS A 94 11.42 -6.51 19.90
C HIS A 94 12.62 -6.32 18.95
N ASP A 95 13.07 -7.38 18.26
CA ASP A 95 14.13 -7.30 17.25
C ASP A 95 13.60 -6.85 15.87
N ASP A 96 12.27 -6.71 15.73
CA ASP A 96 11.66 -6.26 14.49
C ASP A 96 11.63 -4.73 14.43
N THR A 97 11.79 -4.19 13.23
CA THR A 97 11.65 -2.75 12.96
C THR A 97 10.32 -2.46 12.29
N PHE A 98 9.75 -1.28 12.55
CA PHE A 98 8.55 -0.85 11.84
C PHE A 98 8.58 0.62 11.44
N SER A 99 7.76 0.97 10.45
CA SER A 99 7.49 2.34 10.04
C SER A 99 6.01 2.64 10.05
N ILE A 100 5.65 3.92 10.14
CA ILE A 100 4.27 4.38 10.04
C ILE A 100 4.18 5.42 8.93
N ARG A 101 3.19 5.25 8.06
CA ARG A 101 2.77 6.23 7.06
C ARG A 101 1.32 6.61 7.30
N SER A 102 1.09 7.88 7.64
CA SER A 102 -0.27 8.41 7.82
C SER A 102 -0.75 9.18 6.59
N ARG A 103 -2.02 9.01 6.21
CA ARG A 103 -2.74 9.93 5.30
C ARG A 103 -3.97 10.44 6.03
N ILE A 104 -4.04 11.75 6.20
CA ILE A 104 -5.05 12.37 7.07
C ILE A 104 -5.86 13.38 6.27
N PHE A 105 -7.17 13.23 6.35
CA PHE A 105 -8.17 14.16 5.87
C PHE A 105 -9.21 14.34 6.98
N SER A 106 -8.88 15.16 7.98
CA SER A 106 -9.71 15.32 9.17
C SER A 106 -9.47 16.67 9.84
N ASN A 107 -10.54 17.28 10.35
CA ASN A 107 -10.47 18.50 11.15
C ASN A 107 -10.07 18.22 12.61
N TYR A 108 -10.22 16.98 13.09
CA TYR A 108 -9.84 16.57 14.44
C TYR A 108 -8.32 16.38 14.59
N PHE A 109 -7.62 16.20 13.47
CA PHE A 109 -6.21 15.84 13.41
C PHE A 109 -5.45 16.77 12.46
N PRO A 110 -5.24 18.04 12.83
CA PRO A 110 -4.69 19.05 11.92
C PRO A 110 -3.19 18.86 11.60
N ASP A 111 -2.43 18.19 12.47
CA ASP A 111 -0.99 17.93 12.29
C ASP A 111 -0.71 16.44 12.00
N PRO A 112 -0.39 16.07 10.75
CA PRO A 112 -0.08 14.69 10.39
C PRO A 112 1.20 14.13 11.03
N ASN A 113 2.20 14.97 11.27
CA ASN A 113 3.44 14.52 11.90
C ASN A 113 3.17 14.14 13.35
N PHE A 114 2.37 14.96 14.05
CA PHE A 114 1.98 14.67 15.42
C PHE A 114 1.17 13.38 15.54
N VAL A 115 0.22 13.15 14.64
CA VAL A 115 -0.54 11.89 14.59
C VAL A 115 0.37 10.68 14.38
N THR A 116 1.32 10.77 13.44
CA THR A 116 2.29 9.70 13.21
C THR A 116 3.10 9.40 14.46
N LEU A 117 3.54 10.43 15.19
CA LEU A 117 4.23 10.26 16.47
C LEU A 117 3.34 9.59 17.52
N LYS A 118 2.07 9.97 17.63
CA LYS A 118 1.15 9.37 18.62
C LYS A 118 0.82 7.91 18.32
N VAL A 119 0.61 7.56 17.06
CA VAL A 119 0.45 6.15 16.64
C VAL A 119 1.70 5.36 17.00
N LYS A 120 2.89 5.91 16.69
CA LYS A 120 4.17 5.26 17.02
C LYS A 120 4.30 5.01 18.52
N ASP A 121 4.04 6.02 19.34
CA ASP A 121 4.15 5.91 20.79
C ASP A 121 3.16 4.86 21.33
N ALA A 122 1.92 4.84 20.86
CA ALA A 122 0.91 3.85 21.25
C ALA A 122 1.34 2.39 20.94
N ILE A 123 1.89 2.15 19.75
CA ILE A 123 2.39 0.83 19.35
C ILE A 123 3.57 0.40 20.23
N VAL A 124 4.57 1.30 20.39
CA VAL A 124 5.77 1.03 21.19
C VAL A 124 5.40 0.77 22.64
N ASP A 125 4.54 1.59 23.23
CA ASP A 125 4.11 1.46 24.62
C ASP A 125 3.36 0.14 24.84
N ARG A 126 2.47 -0.24 23.92
CA ARG A 126 1.74 -1.51 24.00
C ARG A 126 2.69 -2.71 23.98
N ILE A 127 3.65 -2.73 23.05
CA ILE A 127 4.65 -3.80 22.96
C ILE A 127 5.52 -3.83 24.21
N ARG A 128 5.99 -2.67 24.67
CA ARG A 128 6.84 -2.54 25.86
C ARG A 128 6.12 -2.97 27.13
N GLN A 129 4.84 -2.63 27.29
CA GLN A 129 4.06 -3.03 28.47
C GLN A 129 3.93 -4.56 28.57
N LYS A 130 3.73 -5.24 27.44
CA LYS A 130 3.52 -6.69 27.36
C LYS A 130 4.82 -7.51 27.35
N THR A 131 5.86 -7.04 26.65
CA THR A 131 7.11 -7.79 26.44
C THR A 131 8.28 -7.29 27.29
N LYS A 132 8.13 -6.14 27.96
CA LYS A 132 9.20 -5.39 28.66
C LYS A 132 10.34 -4.91 27.74
N ARG A 133 10.23 -5.09 26.43
CA ARG A 133 11.23 -4.66 25.44
C ARG A 133 10.63 -3.64 24.47
N ARG A 134 11.46 -2.75 23.96
CA ARG A 134 11.06 -1.71 23.01
C ARG A 134 11.48 -2.15 21.60
N PRO A 135 10.56 -2.17 20.61
CA PRO A 135 10.92 -2.35 19.22
C PRO A 135 11.52 -1.05 18.64
N ASP A 136 12.36 -1.20 17.62
CA ASP A 136 12.98 -0.08 16.92
C ASP A 136 12.17 0.40 15.71
N VAL A 137 12.44 1.64 15.30
CA VAL A 137 11.78 2.27 14.15
C VAL A 137 12.83 2.51 13.08
N ASP A 138 12.65 1.84 11.93
CA ASP A 138 13.45 2.06 10.73
C ASP A 138 12.53 2.64 9.65
N LYS A 139 12.87 3.83 9.15
CA LYS A 139 12.08 4.51 8.11
C LYS A 139 12.44 4.04 6.70
N ASP A 140 13.65 3.51 6.53
CA ASP A 140 14.23 3.20 5.23
C ASP A 140 14.04 1.72 4.89
N ASN A 141 14.33 0.82 5.84
CA ASN A 141 14.12 -0.63 5.70
C ASN A 141 13.40 -1.26 6.91
N PRO A 142 12.14 -0.85 7.17
CA PRO A 142 11.32 -1.49 8.20
C PRO A 142 10.98 -2.94 7.82
N ARG A 143 10.97 -3.84 8.81
CA ARG A 143 10.33 -5.15 8.64
C ARG A 143 8.83 -5.04 8.43
N TYR A 144 8.16 -4.15 9.17
CA TYR A 144 6.72 -3.91 9.03
C TYR A 144 6.43 -2.46 8.68
N SER A 145 5.67 -2.22 7.62
CA SER A 145 5.21 -0.88 7.27
C SER A 145 3.72 -0.76 7.51
N ILE A 146 3.35 0.11 8.47
CA ILE A 146 1.99 0.32 8.91
C ILE A 146 1.43 1.57 8.25
N PHE A 147 0.24 1.46 7.68
CA PHE A 147 -0.47 2.56 7.05
C PHE A 147 -1.65 2.95 7.93
N VAL A 148 -1.79 4.25 8.19
CA VAL A 148 -2.92 4.80 8.95
C VAL A 148 -3.65 5.81 8.08
N PHE A 149 -4.89 5.51 7.74
CA PHE A 149 -5.76 6.41 7.00
C PHE A 149 -6.79 6.99 7.93
N ILE A 150 -6.92 8.33 7.92
CA ILE A 150 -7.90 9.04 8.73
C ILE A 150 -8.75 9.89 7.81
N HIS A 151 -10.06 9.65 7.81
CA HIS A 151 -11.04 10.42 7.03
C HIS A 151 -12.20 10.85 7.95
N GLY A 152 -12.27 12.15 8.26
CA GLY A 152 -13.13 12.65 9.32
C GLY A 152 -12.73 12.04 10.67
N GLU A 153 -13.66 11.37 11.33
CA GLU A 153 -13.41 10.64 12.58
C GLU A 153 -13.01 9.17 12.37
N LYS A 154 -13.15 8.64 11.14
CA LYS A 154 -12.86 7.24 10.84
C LYS A 154 -11.36 7.04 10.69
N VAL A 155 -10.83 6.06 11.42
CA VAL A 155 -9.43 5.64 11.37
C VAL A 155 -9.38 4.20 10.87
N SER A 156 -8.53 3.94 9.89
CA SER A 156 -8.28 2.60 9.35
C SER A 156 -6.79 2.33 9.36
N VAL A 157 -6.41 1.19 9.91
CA VAL A 157 -5.02 0.79 10.11
C VAL A 157 -4.75 -0.45 9.27
N PHE A 158 -3.67 -0.42 8.51
CA PHE A 158 -3.30 -1.49 7.59
C PHE A 158 -1.84 -1.89 7.73
N LEU A 159 -1.55 -3.14 7.39
CA LEU A 159 -0.20 -3.66 7.19
C LEU A 159 0.12 -3.73 5.70
N ASN A 160 1.30 -3.24 5.32
CA ASN A 160 1.79 -3.32 3.96
C ASN A 160 2.32 -4.74 3.63
N SER A 161 1.69 -5.40 2.65
CA SER A 161 2.11 -6.71 2.15
C SER A 161 3.13 -6.62 1.00
N SER A 162 3.30 -5.45 0.39
CA SER A 162 4.15 -5.26 -0.80
C SER A 162 5.63 -5.02 -0.49
N GLY A 163 5.95 -4.63 0.74
CA GLY A 163 7.26 -4.07 1.09
C GLY A 163 7.46 -2.73 0.37
N LEU A 164 8.41 -2.67 -0.56
CA LEU A 164 8.60 -1.47 -1.39
C LEU A 164 7.39 -1.21 -2.29
N SER A 165 7.16 0.05 -2.67
CA SER A 165 6.11 0.43 -3.63
C SER A 165 6.11 -0.47 -4.86
N LEU A 166 4.96 -1.04 -5.24
CA LEU A 166 4.75 -1.84 -6.45
C LEU A 166 5.20 -1.11 -7.71
N SER A 167 5.06 0.23 -7.74
CA SER A 167 5.61 1.06 -8.81
C SER A 167 7.10 0.85 -9.06
N LYS A 168 7.89 0.49 -8.05
CA LYS A 168 9.30 0.12 -8.26
C LYS A 168 9.34 -1.28 -8.88
N ARG A 169 9.22 -1.36 -10.20
CA ARG A 169 9.16 -2.62 -10.97
C ARG A 169 10.49 -3.39 -10.99
N GLY A 170 11.60 -2.71 -10.72
CA GLY A 170 12.95 -3.30 -10.68
C GLY A 170 13.74 -3.22 -11.99
N TYR A 171 13.11 -2.82 -13.10
CA TYR A 171 13.80 -2.66 -14.39
C TYR A 171 14.65 -1.37 -14.48
N ARG A 172 14.39 -0.36 -13.63
CA ARG A 172 15.15 0.89 -13.65
C ARG A 172 16.45 0.78 -12.87
N GLN A 173 17.57 0.95 -13.56
CA GLN A 173 18.89 1.09 -12.92
C GLN A 173 19.18 2.53 -12.48
N LYS A 174 18.65 3.54 -13.21
CA LYS A 174 18.77 4.96 -12.86
C LYS A 174 17.39 5.61 -12.94
N ILE A 175 16.95 6.21 -11.84
CA ILE A 175 15.70 6.95 -11.77
C ILE A 175 16.02 8.42 -12.02
N HIS A 176 15.58 8.96 -13.15
CA HIS A 176 15.62 10.40 -13.36
C HIS A 176 14.60 11.07 -12.44
N LYS A 177 14.98 12.17 -11.79
CA LYS A 177 14.16 12.83 -10.74
C LYS A 177 12.74 13.21 -11.19
N ALA A 178 12.58 13.47 -12.48
CA ALA A 178 11.30 13.85 -13.11
C ALA A 178 10.58 12.70 -13.82
N ALA A 179 11.06 11.47 -13.74
CA ALA A 179 10.39 10.34 -14.39
C ALA A 179 9.03 10.09 -13.74
N ILE A 180 8.00 9.88 -14.57
CA ILE A 180 6.70 9.46 -14.06
C ILE A 180 6.83 8.11 -13.35
N ASN A 181 6.03 7.93 -12.30
CA ASN A 181 5.89 6.66 -11.63
C ASN A 181 5.31 5.62 -12.61
N GLU A 182 5.88 4.41 -12.60
CA GLU A 182 5.49 3.27 -13.43
C GLU A 182 4.02 2.88 -13.30
N ALA A 183 3.45 2.94 -12.10
CA ALA A 183 2.04 2.67 -11.85
C ALA A 183 1.12 3.70 -12.53
N LEU A 184 1.53 4.98 -12.53
CA LEU A 184 0.84 6.02 -13.28
C LEU A 184 1.01 5.78 -14.79
N GLY A 185 2.22 5.43 -15.24
CA GLY A 185 2.50 5.11 -16.63
C GLY A 185 1.60 3.99 -17.16
N ALA A 186 1.55 2.86 -16.47
CA ALA A 186 0.65 1.75 -16.81
C ALA A 186 -0.82 2.17 -16.83
N GLY A 187 -1.25 2.95 -15.83
CA GLY A 187 -2.61 3.49 -15.78
C GLY A 187 -2.97 4.35 -16.99
N LEU A 188 -2.05 5.20 -17.46
CA LEU A 188 -2.24 6.01 -18.66
C LEU A 188 -2.36 5.15 -19.93
N ILE A 189 -1.58 4.08 -20.04
CA ILE A 189 -1.70 3.12 -21.16
C ILE A 189 -3.08 2.45 -21.14
N LEU A 190 -3.52 1.97 -19.98
CA LEU A 190 -4.83 1.34 -19.83
C LEU A 190 -5.97 2.32 -20.16
N LEU A 191 -5.88 3.56 -19.66
CA LEU A 191 -6.84 4.63 -19.96
C LEU A 191 -6.90 5.00 -21.44
N SER A 192 -5.77 4.95 -22.15
CA SER A 192 -5.73 5.28 -23.58
C SER A 192 -6.52 4.30 -24.47
N GLY A 193 -6.88 3.13 -23.93
CA GLY A 193 -7.51 2.06 -24.69
C GLY A 193 -6.58 1.39 -25.72
N TRP A 194 -5.27 1.65 -25.65
CA TRP A 194 -4.28 1.04 -26.53
C TRP A 194 -4.35 -0.50 -26.49
N LYS A 195 -4.10 -1.12 -27.65
CA LYS A 195 -4.10 -2.57 -27.83
C LYS A 195 -2.76 -2.99 -28.42
N SER A 196 -2.24 -4.13 -27.96
CA SER A 196 -0.92 -4.65 -28.34
C SER A 196 -0.75 -4.96 -29.84
N SER A 197 -1.85 -5.11 -30.56
CA SER A 197 -1.85 -5.26 -32.03
C SER A 197 -1.60 -3.95 -32.78
N LYS A 198 -1.66 -2.79 -32.12
CA LYS A 198 -1.43 -1.48 -32.73
C LYS A 198 -0.03 -0.95 -32.38
N PRO A 199 0.61 -0.19 -33.29
CA PRO A 199 1.83 0.54 -32.96
C PRO A 199 1.61 1.44 -31.73
N PHE A 200 2.63 1.52 -30.87
CA PHE A 200 2.68 2.46 -29.76
C PHE A 200 3.77 3.49 -30.04
N TYR A 201 3.48 4.78 -29.85
CA TYR A 201 4.43 5.85 -30.09
C TYR A 201 4.40 6.85 -28.94
N ASP A 202 5.58 7.14 -28.39
CA ASP A 202 5.80 8.18 -27.39
C ASP A 202 6.93 9.11 -27.90
N PRO A 203 6.59 10.25 -28.54
CA PRO A 203 7.58 11.14 -29.16
C PRO A 203 8.50 11.83 -28.15
N MET A 204 8.15 11.80 -26.86
CA MET A 204 8.88 12.48 -25.79
C MET A 204 9.15 11.51 -24.63
N CYS A 205 9.52 10.27 -24.97
CA CYS A 205 9.54 9.16 -24.01
C CYS A 205 10.51 9.30 -22.83
N GLY A 206 11.48 10.22 -22.91
CA GLY A 206 12.42 10.51 -21.83
C GLY A 206 13.08 9.24 -21.29
N SER A 207 12.73 8.88 -20.05
CA SER A 207 13.24 7.65 -19.40
C SER A 207 12.61 6.33 -19.90
N GLY A 208 11.74 6.37 -20.91
CA GLY A 208 11.12 5.21 -21.55
C GLY A 208 9.98 4.57 -20.76
N THR A 209 9.40 5.23 -19.76
CA THR A 209 8.41 4.62 -18.85
C THR A 209 7.17 4.11 -19.59
N LEU A 210 6.55 4.95 -20.42
CA LEU A 210 5.33 4.57 -21.15
C LEU A 210 5.61 3.45 -22.16
N PRO A 211 6.66 3.51 -23.02
CA PRO A 211 7.00 2.39 -23.89
C PRO A 211 7.29 1.07 -23.16
N ILE A 212 7.99 1.12 -22.02
CA ILE A 212 8.29 -0.10 -21.23
C ILE A 212 7.00 -0.71 -20.66
N GLU A 213 6.14 0.11 -20.04
CA GLU A 213 4.86 -0.37 -19.50
C GLU A 213 3.94 -0.89 -20.61
N ALA A 214 3.87 -0.21 -21.76
CA ALA A 214 3.13 -0.69 -22.93
C ALA A 214 3.67 -2.03 -23.45
N ALA A 215 5.00 -2.21 -23.48
CA ALA A 215 5.61 -3.48 -23.86
C ALA A 215 5.30 -4.60 -22.86
N MET A 216 5.37 -4.33 -21.56
CA MET A 216 5.01 -5.29 -20.51
C MET A 216 3.54 -5.70 -20.58
N ILE A 217 2.63 -4.74 -20.79
CA ILE A 217 1.20 -4.98 -21.00
C ILE A 217 1.01 -5.82 -22.27
N GLY A 218 1.61 -5.41 -23.38
CA GLY A 218 1.39 -6.06 -24.67
C GLY A 218 1.98 -7.46 -24.78
N ARG A 219 2.96 -7.79 -23.93
CA ARG A 219 3.54 -9.14 -23.81
C ARG A 219 2.98 -9.93 -22.63
N ASN A 220 1.96 -9.41 -21.93
CA ASN A 220 1.37 -9.99 -20.74
C ASN A 220 2.40 -10.38 -19.67
N ILE A 221 3.45 -9.57 -19.50
CA ILE A 221 4.48 -9.77 -18.47
C ILE A 221 3.94 -9.20 -17.15
N PRO A 222 3.95 -9.95 -16.04
CA PRO A 222 3.51 -9.45 -14.74
C PRO A 222 4.32 -8.23 -14.30
N ALA A 223 3.66 -7.24 -13.70
CA ALA A 223 4.33 -6.01 -13.28
C ALA A 223 5.39 -6.26 -12.19
N GLY A 224 5.19 -7.27 -11.34
CA GLY A 224 6.11 -7.67 -10.30
C GLY A 224 7.30 -8.52 -10.77
N ASN A 225 7.36 -8.91 -12.05
CA ASN A 225 8.29 -9.92 -12.56
C ASN A 225 9.78 -9.63 -12.29
N TYR A 226 10.19 -8.36 -12.26
CA TYR A 226 11.59 -7.96 -12.08
C TYR A 226 11.91 -7.43 -10.68
N ARG A 227 10.96 -7.51 -9.74
CA ARG A 227 11.18 -7.09 -8.35
C ARG A 227 12.09 -8.10 -7.66
N LYS A 228 13.06 -7.61 -6.90
CA LYS A 228 13.82 -8.44 -5.97
C LYS A 228 13.05 -8.46 -4.65
N GLY A 229 12.81 -9.68 -4.14
CA GLY A 229 12.22 -9.91 -2.81
C GLY A 229 13.17 -9.53 -1.69
#